data_AF-A0A2U2Z500-F1
#
_entry.id   AF-A0A2U2Z500-F1
#
_cell.length_a   1.000
_cell.length_b   1.000
_cell.length_c   1.000
_cell.angle_alpha   90.00
_cell.angle_beta   90.00
_cell.angle_gamma   90.00
#
_symmetry.space_group_name_H-M   'P 1'
#
loop_
_entity.id
_entity.type
_entity.pdbx_description
1 polymer ?
#
loop_
_entity_poly.entity_id
_entity_poly.type
_entity_poly.pdbx_seq_one_letter_code
_entity_poly.pdbx_strand_id
1 'polypeptide(L)'
;MLFTTACAGPSAPADGDKGSPSNPSPGTSAQETRTPGAPAAAKSSPHPGFADFQAKPCPKLTDADRTNGHLITTVADPRGDVTVHPGGEPQTVLVKLCNTTGEALRDIALSAQVEWNYAGERPPGLTMERREAPDGEWHPVELAVVNDYQPLTGASGARDLPAGGTRIVEYRISAAEDAPAGSGRLGIHAVRADADPFDMEDMRGGGSGGFPLTTASGH
;
A
#
# COMPACT_ATOMS: atom_id res chain seq x y z
N MET A 1 67.01 17.92 8.88
CA MET A 1 67.66 17.55 7.62
C MET A 1 66.66 17.76 6.49
N LEU A 2 67.10 18.21 5.32
CA LEU A 2 66.26 18.25 4.10
C LEU A 2 66.45 16.95 3.31
N PHE A 3 65.47 16.58 2.49
CA PHE A 3 65.60 16.55 1.02
C PHE A 3 64.19 16.58 0.38
N THR A 4 64.11 16.86 -0.93
CA THR A 4 62.90 17.36 -1.64
C THR A 4 62.64 16.61 -2.97
N THR A 5 61.82 17.19 -3.87
CA THR A 5 61.50 16.79 -5.28
C THR A 5 60.42 15.69 -5.38
N ALA A 6 59.32 15.74 -6.16
CA ALA A 6 58.93 16.41 -7.44
C ALA A 6 59.59 15.78 -8.69
N CYS A 7 59.07 15.82 -9.93
CA CYS A 7 57.82 16.34 -10.54
C CYS A 7 57.57 15.54 -11.88
N ALA A 8 56.55 15.68 -12.74
CA ALA A 8 55.37 16.57 -12.89
C ALA A 8 54.27 15.85 -13.74
N GLY A 9 53.18 16.54 -14.13
CA GLY A 9 52.24 16.09 -15.19
C GLY A 9 52.63 16.57 -16.61
N PRO A 10 51.80 16.30 -17.64
CA PRO A 10 51.39 17.41 -18.53
C PRO A 10 49.92 17.36 -19.03
N SER A 11 49.49 18.45 -19.65
CA SER A 11 48.12 18.76 -20.10
C SER A 11 47.81 18.32 -21.54
N ALA A 12 46.53 18.42 -21.94
CA ALA A 12 46.08 18.36 -23.33
C ALA A 12 46.16 19.72 -24.06
N PRO A 13 46.18 19.73 -25.41
CA PRO A 13 45.80 20.87 -26.26
C PRO A 13 44.45 20.64 -26.99
N ALA A 14 44.01 21.63 -27.79
CA ALA A 14 42.68 21.68 -28.44
C ALA A 14 42.76 22.06 -29.95
N ASP A 15 41.61 22.48 -30.51
CA ASP A 15 41.38 23.04 -31.87
C ASP A 15 41.51 22.06 -33.07
N GLY A 16 40.77 22.23 -34.19
CA GLY A 16 39.63 23.12 -34.43
C GLY A 16 39.12 23.17 -35.89
N ASP A 17 37.81 23.46 -36.02
CA ASP A 17 37.16 24.33 -37.06
C ASP A 17 37.02 23.91 -38.56
N LYS A 18 35.89 24.35 -39.15
CA LYS A 18 35.44 24.45 -40.57
C LYS A 18 35.72 23.35 -41.63
N GLY A 19 34.64 22.91 -42.29
CA GLY A 19 34.70 22.26 -43.60
C GLY A 19 33.37 21.79 -44.22
N SER A 20 32.62 22.69 -44.88
CA SER A 20 31.52 22.35 -45.80
C SER A 20 31.80 22.97 -47.17
N PRO A 21 31.57 22.24 -48.30
CA PRO A 21 30.34 22.54 -49.05
C PRO A 21 29.64 21.35 -49.72
N SER A 22 28.37 21.61 -50.06
CA SER A 22 27.33 20.81 -50.71
C SER A 22 27.68 19.93 -51.93
N ASN A 23 27.00 18.78 -52.05
CA ASN A 23 26.21 18.44 -53.24
C ASN A 23 25.09 17.40 -52.90
N PRO A 24 23.98 17.27 -53.68
CA PRO A 24 22.76 16.59 -53.21
C PRO A 24 22.43 15.23 -53.89
N SER A 25 21.80 14.33 -53.11
CA SER A 25 20.73 13.37 -53.48
C SER A 25 20.97 12.30 -54.59
N PRO A 26 20.13 11.23 -54.69
CA PRO A 26 18.90 10.94 -53.95
C PRO A 26 18.80 9.53 -53.29
N GLY A 27 17.89 9.43 -52.30
CA GLY A 27 16.95 8.31 -52.20
C GLY A 27 17.39 6.99 -51.52
N THR A 28 16.90 6.77 -50.30
CA THR A 28 16.26 5.51 -49.86
C THR A 28 15.41 5.80 -48.62
N SER A 29 14.15 5.36 -48.60
CA SER A 29 13.25 5.57 -47.46
C SER A 29 13.53 4.57 -46.33
N ALA A 30 14.22 5.01 -45.28
CA ALA A 30 14.27 4.27 -44.03
C ALA A 30 12.93 4.43 -43.30
N GLN A 31 12.23 3.34 -43.02
CA GLN A 31 10.97 3.38 -42.28
C GLN A 31 11.24 3.68 -40.80
N GLU A 32 10.52 4.67 -40.26
CA GLU A 32 10.48 4.95 -38.83
C GLU A 32 9.83 3.76 -38.10
N THR A 33 10.64 2.90 -37.50
CA THR A 33 10.16 1.74 -36.73
C THR A 33 9.49 2.22 -35.45
N ARG A 34 8.21 2.56 -35.55
CA ARG A 34 7.37 2.86 -34.39
C ARG A 34 7.17 1.59 -33.58
N THR A 35 7.99 1.42 -32.54
CA THR A 35 7.69 0.54 -31.42
C THR A 35 6.26 0.85 -30.97
N PRO A 36 5.34 -0.13 -30.93
CA PRO A 36 4.01 0.10 -30.38
C PRO A 36 4.17 0.55 -28.93
N GLY A 37 3.75 1.78 -28.64
CA GLY A 37 3.68 2.26 -27.26
C GLY A 37 2.80 1.30 -26.46
N ALA A 38 3.28 0.84 -25.31
CA ALA A 38 2.50 -0.02 -24.43
C ALA A 38 1.13 0.64 -24.20
N PRO A 39 0.01 -0.12 -24.28
CA PRO A 39 -1.31 0.45 -24.06
C PRO A 39 -1.33 1.09 -22.68
N ALA A 40 -1.63 2.38 -22.62
CA ALA A 40 -1.76 3.09 -21.35
C ALA A 40 -2.76 2.32 -20.47
N ALA A 41 -2.30 1.88 -19.29
CA ALA A 41 -3.08 1.00 -18.44
C ALA A 41 -4.47 1.61 -18.21
N ALA A 42 -5.52 0.88 -18.60
CA ALA A 42 -6.87 1.38 -18.50
C ALA A 42 -7.16 1.74 -17.04
N LYS A 43 -7.49 3.02 -16.78
CA LYS A 43 -7.78 3.49 -15.42
C LYS A 43 -8.81 2.57 -14.79
N SER A 44 -8.40 1.85 -13.75
CA SER A 44 -9.24 0.88 -13.06
C SER A 44 -10.43 1.62 -12.45
N SER A 45 -11.64 1.18 -12.77
CA SER A 45 -12.88 1.81 -12.28
C SER A 45 -12.91 1.88 -10.75
N PRO A 46 -13.57 2.90 -10.17
CA PRO A 46 -13.88 2.94 -8.74
C PRO A 46 -14.62 1.68 -8.29
N HIS A 47 -14.40 1.27 -7.04
CA HIS A 47 -15.17 0.17 -6.45
C HIS A 47 -16.68 0.49 -6.44
N PRO A 48 -17.56 -0.44 -6.86
CA PRO A 48 -19.00 -0.18 -6.87
C PRO A 48 -19.54 0.09 -5.46
N GLY A 49 -20.09 1.28 -5.24
CA GLY A 49 -20.54 1.73 -3.91
C GLY A 49 -19.51 2.56 -3.13
N PHE A 50 -18.35 2.90 -3.71
CA PHE A 50 -17.37 3.80 -3.07
C PHE A 50 -18.00 5.12 -2.59
N ALA A 51 -18.81 5.76 -3.44
CA ALA A 51 -19.50 7.01 -3.09
C ALA A 51 -20.48 6.85 -1.92
N ASP A 52 -21.24 5.75 -1.87
CA ASP A 52 -22.17 5.46 -0.79
C ASP A 52 -21.41 5.16 0.52
N PHE A 53 -20.33 4.39 0.45
CA PHE A 53 -19.45 4.11 1.59
C PHE A 53 -18.74 5.38 2.08
N GLN A 54 -18.36 6.29 1.18
CA GLN A 54 -17.83 7.60 1.53
C GLN A 54 -18.88 8.46 2.25
N ALA A 55 -20.15 8.42 1.81
CA ALA A 55 -21.25 9.15 2.42
C ALA A 55 -21.72 8.59 3.78
N LYS A 56 -21.46 7.31 4.09
CA LYS A 56 -21.80 6.70 5.41
C LYS A 56 -21.17 7.53 6.55
N PRO A 57 -21.92 7.92 7.59
CA PRO A 57 -21.38 8.69 8.71
C PRO A 57 -20.35 7.88 9.49
N CYS A 58 -19.37 8.56 10.07
CA CYS A 58 -18.39 7.94 10.97
C CYS A 58 -19.08 7.41 12.25
N PRO A 59 -18.78 6.18 12.70
CA PRO A 59 -19.22 5.73 14.01
C PRO A 59 -18.41 6.45 15.10
N LYS A 60 -19.02 6.56 16.29
CA LYS A 60 -18.35 7.03 17.50
C LYS A 60 -17.45 5.91 18.06
N LEU A 61 -16.35 6.28 18.71
CA LEU A 61 -15.55 5.34 19.51
C LEU A 61 -16.44 4.63 20.54
N THR A 62 -16.35 3.31 20.62
CA THR A 62 -16.96 2.53 21.70
C THR A 62 -16.26 2.83 23.03
N ASP A 63 -16.80 2.30 24.14
CA ASP A 63 -16.13 2.44 25.43
C ASP A 63 -14.82 1.63 25.46
N ALA A 64 -14.76 0.48 24.77
CA ALA A 64 -13.54 -0.32 24.60
C ALA A 64 -12.48 0.41 23.76
N ASP A 65 -12.86 1.07 22.66
CA ASP A 65 -11.96 1.92 21.87
C ASP A 65 -11.31 3.00 22.74
N ARG A 66 -12.12 3.66 23.59
CA ARG A 66 -11.65 4.70 24.51
C ARG A 66 -10.77 4.14 25.64
N THR A 67 -11.04 2.93 26.14
CA THR A 67 -10.16 2.22 27.09
C THR A 67 -8.80 1.88 26.47
N ASN A 68 -8.78 1.47 25.19
CA ASN A 68 -7.56 1.17 24.44
C ASN A 68 -6.82 2.42 23.94
N GLY A 69 -7.35 3.63 24.20
CA GLY A 69 -6.76 4.88 23.73
C GLY A 69 -6.85 5.09 22.20
N HIS A 70 -7.80 4.46 21.51
CA HIS A 70 -8.04 4.73 20.09
C HIS A 70 -8.56 6.16 19.89
N LEU A 71 -8.08 6.84 18.85
CA LEU A 71 -8.55 8.17 18.41
C LEU A 71 -9.25 8.10 17.03
N ILE A 72 -9.06 6.99 16.32
CA ILE A 72 -9.60 6.73 15.00
C ILE A 72 -10.64 5.61 15.10
N THR A 73 -11.82 5.78 14.50
CA THR A 73 -12.70 4.63 14.20
C THR A 73 -12.41 4.10 12.79
N THR A 74 -12.26 2.79 12.67
CA THR A 74 -11.92 2.08 11.42
C THR A 74 -13.05 1.13 11.05
N VAL A 75 -13.65 1.32 9.89
CA VAL A 75 -14.81 0.56 9.40
C VAL A 75 -14.49 -0.07 8.06
N ALA A 76 -14.84 -1.35 7.86
CA ALA A 76 -14.86 -1.97 6.53
C ALA A 76 -16.28 -1.92 5.94
N ASP A 77 -16.41 -1.87 4.60
CA ASP A 77 -17.71 -1.91 3.94
C ASP A 77 -18.40 -3.26 4.17
N PRO A 78 -19.66 -3.30 4.67
CA PRO A 78 -20.38 -4.53 5.02
C PRO A 78 -20.86 -5.36 3.81
N ARG A 79 -20.04 -5.47 2.76
CA ARG A 79 -20.05 -6.66 1.91
C ARG A 79 -19.64 -7.83 2.81
N GLY A 80 -20.53 -8.82 2.94
CA GLY A 80 -20.36 -9.91 3.90
C GLY A 80 -19.13 -10.77 3.62
N ASP A 81 -18.71 -11.50 4.66
CA ASP A 81 -17.71 -12.58 4.72
C ASP A 81 -16.87 -12.75 3.46
N VAL A 82 -15.75 -12.02 3.42
CA VAL A 82 -14.91 -11.91 2.22
C VAL A 82 -14.32 -13.28 1.91
N THR A 83 -14.68 -13.85 0.76
CA THR A 83 -14.25 -15.19 0.36
C THR A 83 -13.34 -15.09 -0.86
N VAL A 84 -12.06 -15.41 -0.66
CA VAL A 84 -11.08 -15.55 -1.74
C VAL A 84 -10.95 -17.02 -2.13
N HIS A 85 -10.72 -17.28 -3.40
CA HIS A 85 -10.50 -18.64 -3.94
C HIS A 85 -9.02 -18.79 -4.35
N PRO A 86 -8.36 -19.93 -4.05
CA PRO A 86 -7.01 -20.20 -4.54
C PRO A 86 -6.91 -20.05 -6.06
N GLY A 87 -6.01 -19.19 -6.54
CA GLY A 87 -5.86 -18.86 -7.96
C GLY A 87 -7.03 -18.08 -8.60
N GLY A 88 -8.00 -17.64 -7.80
CA GLY A 88 -9.21 -16.95 -8.27
C GLY A 88 -9.11 -15.43 -8.32
N GLU A 89 -10.19 -14.79 -8.81
CA GLU A 89 -10.26 -13.33 -8.93
C GLU A 89 -10.14 -12.61 -7.56
N PRO A 90 -9.30 -11.55 -7.46
CA PRO A 90 -9.09 -10.83 -6.22
C PRO A 90 -10.35 -10.19 -5.66
N GLN A 91 -10.57 -10.30 -4.35
CA GLN A 91 -11.67 -9.61 -3.68
C GLN A 91 -11.24 -8.20 -3.25
N THR A 92 -12.13 -7.22 -3.43
CA THR A 92 -11.85 -5.81 -3.09
C THR A 92 -12.81 -5.30 -2.02
N VAL A 93 -12.25 -4.73 -0.96
CA VAL A 93 -12.93 -4.23 0.25
C VAL A 93 -12.59 -2.76 0.44
N LEU A 94 -13.56 -1.95 0.88
CA LEU A 94 -13.30 -0.56 1.27
C LEU A 94 -13.11 -0.46 2.77
N VAL A 95 -12.13 0.32 3.21
CA VAL A 95 -11.89 0.64 4.62
C VAL A 95 -11.91 2.15 4.79
N LYS A 96 -12.72 2.64 5.73
CA LYS A 96 -12.85 4.05 6.10
C LYS A 96 -12.29 4.28 7.49
N LEU A 97 -11.30 5.16 7.58
CA LEU A 97 -10.80 5.75 8.80
C LEU A 97 -11.54 7.05 9.07
N CYS A 98 -11.86 7.30 10.32
CA CYS A 98 -12.45 8.53 10.82
C CYS A 98 -11.67 9.04 12.04
N ASN A 99 -11.00 10.17 11.93
CA ASN A 99 -10.42 10.86 13.09
C ASN A 99 -11.57 11.43 13.94
N THR A 100 -11.67 10.99 15.19
CA THR A 100 -12.74 11.42 16.10
C THR A 100 -12.36 12.59 17.00
N THR A 101 -11.14 13.12 16.85
CA THR A 101 -10.61 14.25 17.64
C THR A 101 -10.86 15.59 16.95
N GLY A 102 -10.74 16.67 17.72
CA GLY A 102 -10.76 18.05 17.23
C GLY A 102 -9.44 18.54 16.63
N GLU A 103 -8.42 17.67 16.51
CA GLU A 103 -7.06 18.02 16.07
C GLU A 103 -6.61 17.15 14.89
N ALA A 104 -5.60 17.59 14.14
CA ALA A 104 -5.09 16.82 13.01
C ALA A 104 -4.07 15.77 13.50
N LEU A 105 -4.36 14.49 13.28
CA LEU A 105 -3.43 13.40 13.54
C LEU A 105 -2.38 13.34 12.41
N ARG A 106 -1.12 13.13 12.76
CA ARG A 106 0.00 13.11 11.80
C ARG A 106 0.42 11.70 11.43
N ASP A 107 0.95 11.56 10.22
CA ASP A 107 1.68 10.37 9.75
C ASP A 107 0.98 9.03 10.05
N ILE A 108 -0.34 8.98 9.88
CA ILE A 108 -1.13 7.77 10.13
C ILE A 108 -0.87 6.75 9.02
N ALA A 109 -0.22 5.65 9.38
CA ALA A 109 0.04 4.49 8.55
C ALA A 109 -1.00 3.38 8.81
N LEU A 110 -1.03 2.39 7.93
CA LEU A 110 -1.94 1.23 8.02
C LEU A 110 -1.15 -0.08 7.99
N SER A 111 -1.39 -0.93 8.98
CA SER A 111 -0.97 -2.34 9.03
C SER A 111 -2.16 -3.26 8.72
N ALA A 112 -1.92 -4.40 8.09
CA ALA A 112 -2.93 -5.42 7.77
C ALA A 112 -2.49 -6.78 8.35
N GLN A 113 -3.40 -7.48 9.04
CA GLN A 113 -3.06 -8.61 9.89
C GLN A 113 -4.08 -9.75 9.83
N VAL A 114 -3.60 -11.00 9.88
CA VAL A 114 -4.41 -12.19 10.16
C VAL A 114 -3.80 -12.99 11.31
N GLU A 115 -4.64 -13.60 12.14
CA GLU A 115 -4.19 -14.52 13.19
C GLU A 115 -3.45 -15.73 12.60
N TRP A 116 -2.41 -16.21 13.29
CA TRP A 116 -1.62 -17.38 12.92
C TRP A 116 -2.48 -18.62 12.65
N ASN A 117 -3.56 -18.78 13.42
CA ASN A 117 -4.49 -19.92 13.33
C ASN A 117 -5.31 -19.96 12.01
N TYR A 118 -5.32 -18.89 11.21
CA TYR A 118 -6.21 -18.69 10.06
C TYR A 118 -6.25 -19.88 9.08
N ALA A 119 -5.09 -20.51 8.82
CA ALA A 119 -4.93 -21.64 7.91
C ALA A 119 -4.44 -22.93 8.62
N GLY A 120 -4.63 -23.01 9.94
CA GLY A 120 -3.92 -23.94 10.82
C GLY A 120 -2.47 -23.50 11.02
N GLU A 121 -1.53 -24.42 11.16
CA GLU A 121 -0.09 -24.13 11.35
C GLU A 121 0.64 -23.82 10.03
N ARG A 122 -0.05 -23.23 9.04
CA ARG A 122 0.48 -23.01 7.67
C ARG A 122 0.43 -21.52 7.29
N PRO A 123 1.41 -21.01 6.53
CA PRO A 123 1.29 -19.68 5.90
C PRO A 123 -0.01 -19.58 5.08
N PRO A 124 -0.75 -18.46 5.14
CA PRO A 124 -2.11 -18.39 4.60
C PRO A 124 -2.20 -18.33 3.07
N GLY A 125 -1.07 -18.20 2.36
CA GLY A 125 -1.03 -18.08 0.88
C GLY A 125 -1.69 -16.81 0.34
N LEU A 126 -1.91 -15.80 1.19
CA LEU A 126 -2.61 -14.56 0.87
C LEU A 126 -1.63 -13.45 0.45
N THR A 127 -2.05 -12.63 -0.51
CA THR A 127 -1.38 -11.37 -0.86
C THR A 127 -2.36 -10.20 -0.77
N MET A 128 -1.84 -9.02 -0.42
CA MET A 128 -2.63 -7.79 -0.29
C MET A 128 -2.00 -6.61 -1.02
N GLU A 129 -2.87 -5.79 -1.58
CA GLU A 129 -2.55 -4.49 -2.16
C GLU A 129 -3.56 -3.45 -1.68
N ARG A 130 -3.24 -2.17 -1.81
CA ARG A 130 -4.18 -1.06 -1.55
C ARG A 130 -4.09 0.06 -2.57
N ARG A 131 -5.14 0.87 -2.66
CA ARG A 131 -5.14 2.20 -3.28
C ARG A 131 -5.99 3.19 -2.47
N GLU A 132 -5.67 4.47 -2.54
CA GLU A 132 -6.40 5.53 -1.81
C GLU A 132 -7.33 6.33 -2.72
N ALA A 133 -6.90 6.58 -3.97
CA ALA A 133 -7.76 7.11 -5.01
C ALA A 133 -8.43 5.94 -5.76
N PRO A 134 -9.75 6.00 -6.05
CA PRO A 134 -10.44 4.92 -6.77
C PRO A 134 -10.02 4.73 -8.23
N ASP A 135 -9.27 5.67 -8.81
CA ASP A 135 -8.61 5.55 -10.12
C ASP A 135 -7.07 5.53 -10.02
N GLY A 136 -6.54 5.41 -8.79
CA GLY A 136 -5.12 5.36 -8.48
C GLY A 136 -4.48 3.98 -8.65
N GLU A 137 -3.16 3.95 -8.57
CA GLU A 137 -2.36 2.73 -8.63
C GLU A 137 -2.55 1.85 -7.40
N TRP A 138 -2.43 0.53 -7.62
CA TRP A 138 -2.36 -0.45 -6.54
C TRP A 138 -0.92 -0.57 -6.04
N HIS A 139 -0.74 -0.53 -4.73
CA HIS A 139 0.55 -0.68 -4.07
C HIS A 139 0.52 -1.91 -3.15
N PRO A 140 1.57 -2.76 -3.14
CA PRO A 140 1.66 -3.90 -2.22
C PRO A 140 1.54 -3.48 -0.74
N VAL A 141 0.98 -4.37 0.07
CA VAL A 141 0.88 -4.24 1.53
C VAL A 141 1.43 -5.50 2.18
N GLU A 142 2.25 -5.33 3.21
CA GLU A 142 2.66 -6.44 4.07
C GLU A 142 1.44 -6.93 4.87
N LEU A 143 1.03 -8.17 4.61
CA LEU A 143 0.07 -8.88 5.46
C LEU A 143 0.86 -9.62 6.55
N ALA A 144 0.86 -9.07 7.76
CA ALA A 144 1.51 -9.70 8.89
C ALA A 144 0.65 -10.86 9.42
N VAL A 145 1.27 -12.04 9.56
CA VAL A 145 0.66 -13.18 10.25
C VAL A 145 1.05 -13.10 11.72
N VAL A 146 0.08 -12.88 12.60
CA VAL A 146 0.31 -12.49 14.00
C VAL A 146 -0.23 -13.52 15.00
N ASN A 147 0.43 -13.62 16.15
CA ASN A 147 -0.07 -14.27 17.36
C ASN A 147 -0.18 -13.25 18.49
N ASP A 148 -0.67 -13.67 19.66
CA ASP A 148 -0.91 -12.85 20.86
C ASP A 148 0.29 -12.03 21.37
N TYR A 149 1.49 -12.27 20.84
CA TYR A 149 2.75 -11.62 21.23
C TYR A 149 3.41 -10.81 20.11
N GLN A 150 2.81 -10.72 18.92
CA GLN A 150 3.42 -10.05 17.77
C GLN A 150 3.01 -8.56 17.66
N PRO A 151 3.99 -7.65 17.42
CA PRO A 151 3.74 -6.22 17.26
C PRO A 151 3.07 -5.89 15.91
N LEU A 152 2.53 -4.67 15.79
CA LEU A 152 1.82 -4.21 14.59
C LEU A 152 2.78 -3.81 13.44
N THR A 153 3.51 -4.78 12.87
CA THR A 153 4.47 -4.56 11.75
C THR A 153 3.77 -4.28 10.41
N GLY A 154 4.53 -4.05 9.33
CA GLY A 154 4.00 -3.79 7.98
C GLY A 154 3.28 -2.46 7.80
N ALA A 155 3.18 -1.66 8.87
CA ALA A 155 2.58 -0.34 8.89
C ALA A 155 3.20 0.56 7.81
N SER A 156 2.38 0.99 6.86
CA SER A 156 2.86 1.69 5.67
C SER A 156 1.82 2.67 5.12
N GLY A 157 2.25 3.56 4.23
CA GLY A 157 1.37 4.60 3.67
C GLY A 157 0.99 5.67 4.69
N ALA A 158 1.97 6.18 5.44
CA ALA A 158 1.79 7.30 6.37
C ALA A 158 1.17 8.52 5.68
N ARG A 159 0.08 9.07 6.25
CA ARG A 159 -0.49 10.37 5.86
C ARG A 159 -1.19 11.04 7.05
N ASP A 160 -1.18 12.36 7.06
CA ASP A 160 -2.00 13.16 7.96
C ASP A 160 -3.50 12.89 7.78
N LEU A 161 -4.22 12.86 8.90
CA LEU A 161 -5.67 12.73 8.97
C LEU A 161 -6.25 13.97 9.67
N PRO A 162 -6.90 14.92 8.94
CA PRO A 162 -7.39 16.17 9.49
C PRO A 162 -8.35 16.02 10.68
N ALA A 163 -8.52 17.08 11.46
CA ALA A 163 -9.50 17.16 12.56
C ALA A 163 -10.91 16.81 12.05
N GLY A 164 -11.59 15.85 12.70
CA GLY A 164 -12.88 15.30 12.23
C GLY A 164 -12.85 14.67 10.82
N GLY A 165 -11.67 14.48 10.23
CA GLY A 165 -11.47 14.09 8.84
C GLY A 165 -11.56 12.58 8.62
N THR A 166 -11.73 12.20 7.34
CA THR A 166 -11.84 10.79 6.93
C THR A 166 -10.87 10.45 5.81
N ARG A 167 -10.31 9.23 5.86
CA ARG A 167 -9.50 8.63 4.80
C ARG A 167 -10.16 7.33 4.39
N ILE A 168 -10.22 7.05 3.08
CA ILE A 168 -10.76 5.81 2.55
C ILE A 168 -9.67 5.12 1.75
N VAL A 169 -9.57 3.81 1.91
CA VAL A 169 -8.58 2.96 1.27
C VAL A 169 -9.32 1.75 0.71
N GLU A 170 -9.15 1.47 -0.57
CA GLU A 170 -9.55 0.19 -1.14
C GLU A 170 -8.41 -0.81 -0.92
N TYR A 171 -8.73 -2.00 -0.41
CA TYR A 171 -7.82 -3.13 -0.28
C TYR A 171 -8.23 -4.23 -1.25
N ARG A 172 -7.24 -4.79 -1.97
CA ARG A 172 -7.39 -5.95 -2.85
C ARG A 172 -6.68 -7.15 -2.22
N ILE A 173 -7.36 -8.29 -2.17
CA ILE A 173 -6.93 -9.49 -1.47
C ILE A 173 -7.01 -10.67 -2.44
N SER A 174 -5.93 -11.44 -2.55
CA SER A 174 -5.82 -12.61 -3.43
C SER A 174 -5.28 -13.80 -2.66
N ALA A 175 -5.57 -15.01 -3.14
CA ALA A 175 -5.02 -16.26 -2.64
C ALA A 175 -4.23 -16.96 -3.77
N ALA A 176 -3.02 -17.44 -3.47
CA ALA A 176 -2.21 -18.24 -4.40
C ALA A 176 -2.93 -19.55 -4.81
N GLU A 177 -2.51 -20.18 -5.90
CA GLU A 177 -3.11 -21.44 -6.39
C GLU A 177 -3.01 -22.59 -5.37
N ASP A 178 -1.96 -22.61 -4.55
CA ASP A 178 -1.71 -23.57 -3.48
C ASP A 178 -2.16 -23.08 -2.10
N ALA A 179 -2.86 -21.93 -2.02
CA ALA A 179 -3.23 -21.31 -0.76
C ALA A 179 -4.14 -22.25 0.08
N PRO A 180 -3.80 -22.48 1.36
CA PRO A 180 -4.58 -23.36 2.22
C PRO A 180 -5.97 -22.77 2.52
N ALA A 181 -6.98 -23.64 2.51
CA ALA A 181 -8.29 -23.31 3.07
C ALA A 181 -8.15 -22.84 4.52
N GLY A 182 -8.87 -21.78 4.87
CA GLY A 182 -8.73 -21.08 6.14
C GLY A 182 -9.84 -20.06 6.36
N SER A 183 -10.06 -19.65 7.60
CA SER A 183 -11.08 -18.63 7.94
C SER A 183 -10.75 -17.97 9.27
N GLY A 184 -11.00 -16.66 9.36
CA GLY A 184 -10.71 -15.86 10.55
C GLY A 184 -11.09 -14.40 10.33
N ARG A 185 -10.43 -13.47 11.04
CA ARG A 185 -10.56 -12.03 10.78
C ARG A 185 -9.30 -11.49 10.10
N LEU A 186 -9.51 -10.61 9.12
CA LEU A 186 -8.50 -9.67 8.64
C LEU A 186 -8.65 -8.38 9.44
N GLY A 187 -7.66 -8.07 10.26
CA GLY A 187 -7.51 -6.81 10.99
C GLY A 187 -6.82 -5.74 10.15
N ILE A 188 -7.31 -4.50 10.22
CA ILE A 188 -6.69 -3.30 9.66
C ILE A 188 -6.48 -2.31 10.79
N HIS A 189 -5.23 -1.96 11.05
CA HIS A 189 -4.82 -1.17 12.20
C HIS A 189 -4.30 0.17 11.71
N ALA A 190 -5.01 1.25 12.06
CA ALA A 190 -4.51 2.61 11.94
C ALA A 190 -3.51 2.86 13.07
N VAL A 191 -2.30 3.28 12.72
CA VAL A 191 -1.19 3.50 13.66
C VAL A 191 -0.42 4.77 13.27
N ARG A 192 0.33 5.36 14.20
CA ARG A 192 1.33 6.38 13.85
C ARG A 192 2.54 5.70 13.20
N ALA A 193 3.12 6.30 12.16
CA ALA A 193 4.29 5.76 11.47
C ALA A 193 5.61 5.95 12.24
N ASP A 194 5.62 6.83 13.26
CA ASP A 194 6.76 7.11 14.11
C ASP A 194 6.69 6.41 15.48
N ALA A 195 5.65 5.63 15.75
CA ALA A 195 5.50 4.90 17.00
C ALA A 195 6.33 3.61 17.04
N ASP A 196 6.87 3.25 18.21
CA ASP A 196 7.56 1.97 18.39
C ASP A 196 6.54 0.81 18.31
N PRO A 197 6.63 -0.09 17.30
CA PRO A 197 5.66 -1.17 17.14
C PRO A 197 5.65 -2.16 18.31
N PHE A 198 6.72 -2.20 19.12
CA PHE A 198 6.80 -3.03 20.33
C PHE A 198 6.26 -2.34 21.59
N ASP A 199 6.01 -1.02 21.59
CA ASP A 199 5.43 -0.29 22.72
C ASP A 199 3.90 -0.16 22.59
N MET A 200 3.19 -1.02 23.31
CA MET A 200 1.72 -1.02 23.39
C MET A 200 1.09 0.22 24.05
N GLU A 201 1.89 1.20 24.51
CA GLU A 201 1.43 2.53 24.92
C GLU A 201 1.58 3.56 23.77
N ASP A 202 2.69 3.55 23.02
CA ASP A 202 2.93 4.45 21.87
C ASP A 202 2.10 4.07 20.63
N MET A 203 1.72 2.79 20.51
CA MET A 203 0.72 2.33 19.54
C MET A 203 -0.73 2.76 19.89
N ARG A 204 -0.97 3.36 21.07
CA ARG A 204 -2.24 4.03 21.38
C ARG A 204 -2.29 5.39 20.68
N GLY A 205 -3.49 5.87 20.41
CA GLY A 205 -3.72 6.95 19.43
C GLY A 205 -4.17 6.45 18.05
N GLY A 206 -4.01 5.15 17.79
CA GLY A 206 -4.46 4.50 16.56
C GLY A 206 -5.97 4.21 16.49
N GLY A 207 -6.31 3.15 15.76
CA GLY A 207 -7.68 2.64 15.65
C GLY A 207 -7.79 1.32 14.87
N SER A 208 -8.27 0.27 15.52
CA SER A 208 -8.47 -1.06 14.91
C SER A 208 -9.84 -1.20 14.24
N GLY A 209 -9.87 -1.81 13.07
CA GLY A 209 -11.08 -2.37 12.45
C GLY A 209 -10.77 -3.72 11.82
N GLY A 210 -11.78 -4.45 11.34
CA GLY A 210 -11.54 -5.71 10.66
C GLY A 210 -12.81 -6.48 10.32
N PHE A 211 -12.70 -7.43 9.40
CA PHE A 211 -13.82 -8.15 8.79
C PHE A 211 -13.52 -9.66 8.69
N PRO A 212 -14.56 -10.52 8.60
CA PRO A 212 -14.36 -11.94 8.34
C PRO A 212 -13.74 -12.15 6.96
N LEU A 213 -12.72 -13.00 6.90
CA LEU A 213 -12.02 -13.40 5.68
C LEU A 213 -11.97 -14.93 5.65
N THR A 214 -12.21 -15.53 4.49
CA THR A 214 -12.15 -16.98 4.25
C THR A 214 -11.40 -17.26 2.96
N THR A 215 -10.46 -18.20 3.01
CA THR A 215 -9.88 -18.84 1.83
C THR A 215 -10.67 -20.12 1.58
N ALA A 216 -11.38 -20.18 0.46
CA ALA A 216 -12.16 -21.35 0.07
C ALA A 216 -11.27 -22.59 -0.12
N SER A 217 -11.83 -23.78 0.05
CA SER A 217 -11.18 -25.01 -0.41
C SER A 217 -11.00 -24.99 -1.93
N GLY A 218 -9.81 -25.35 -2.40
CA GLY A 218 -9.58 -25.63 -3.82
C GLY A 218 -10.50 -26.73 -4.34
N HIS A 219 -10.76 -26.68 -5.66
CA HIS A 219 -11.62 -27.62 -6.39
C HIS A 219 -10.84 -28.82 -6.95
#